data_AF-A0AB39NZ47-F1
#
_entry.id   AF-A0AB39NZ47-F1
#
_cell.length_a   1.000
_cell.length_b   1.000
_cell.length_c   1.000
_cell.angle_alpha   90.00
_cell.angle_beta   90.00
_cell.angle_gamma   90.00
#
_symmetry.space_group_name_H-M   'P 1'
#
loop_
_entity.id
_entity.type
_entity.pdbx_description
1 polymer ?
#
loop_
_entity_poly.entity_id
_entity_poly.type
_entity_poly.pdbx_seq_one_letter_code
_entity_poly.pdbx_strand_id
1 'polypeptide(L)'
;MINLAVRGDLGDVVARAEAGVEWTNVFAGLAPSEFPMLFALTPYGDAVFNQRQMPQLLAELDRLPAACGGEWVAQAHELCQVVERGTHLYLWFIGD
;
A
#
# COMPACT_ATOMS: atom_id res chain seq x y z
N MET A 1 -7.57 0.36 -11.08
CA MET A 1 -6.50 -0.43 -10.42
C MET A 1 -5.82 0.50 -9.42
N ILE A 2 -5.24 0.02 -8.32
CA ILE A 2 -4.51 0.91 -7.38
C ILE A 2 -3.02 0.65 -7.51
N ASN A 3 -2.25 1.61 -8.01
CA ASN A 3 -0.81 1.50 -8.18
C ASN A 3 -0.07 1.81 -6.88
N LEU A 4 1.17 1.33 -6.73
CA LEU A 4 1.99 1.62 -5.55
C LEU A 4 3.31 2.29 -5.94
N ALA A 5 3.68 3.34 -5.23
CA ALA A 5 4.96 3.99 -5.39
C ALA A 5 5.47 4.56 -4.06
N VAL A 6 6.79 4.57 -3.88
CA VAL A 6 7.44 5.37 -2.85
C VAL A 6 7.82 6.71 -3.45
N ARG A 7 7.39 7.79 -2.80
CA ARG A 7 7.69 9.15 -3.23
C ARG A 7 8.37 9.97 -2.14
N GLY A 8 9.24 10.88 -2.56
CA GLY A 8 9.78 11.95 -1.72
C GLY A 8 8.75 13.04 -1.42
N ASP A 9 9.13 14.02 -0.62
CA ASP A 9 8.34 15.21 -0.26
C ASP A 9 8.01 16.10 -1.46
N LEU A 10 8.86 16.10 -2.48
CA LEU A 10 8.66 16.81 -3.74
C LEU A 10 7.84 16.00 -4.77
N GLY A 11 7.40 14.80 -4.40
CA GLY A 11 6.59 13.92 -5.26
C GLY A 11 7.39 13.14 -6.30
N ASP A 12 8.72 13.18 -6.25
CA ASP A 12 9.60 12.36 -7.06
C ASP A 12 9.41 10.87 -6.71
N VAL A 13 9.33 10.03 -7.75
CA VAL A 13 9.19 8.58 -7.57
C VAL A 13 10.55 7.96 -7.32
N VAL A 14 10.73 7.40 -6.13
CA VAL A 14 11.97 6.74 -5.69
C VAL A 14 11.95 5.25 -6.02
N ALA A 15 10.79 4.61 -5.86
CA ALA A 15 10.56 3.22 -6.20
C ALA A 15 9.07 3.03 -6.58
N ARG A 16 8.77 2.00 -7.37
CA ARG A 16 7.39 1.67 -7.76
C ARG A 16 7.19 0.17 -7.85
N ALA A 17 5.99 -0.27 -7.55
CA ALA A 17 5.56 -1.63 -7.85
C ALA A 17 5.32 -1.77 -9.36
N GLU A 18 5.59 -2.96 -9.88
CA GLU A 18 5.20 -3.39 -11.23
C GLU A 18 3.75 -3.89 -11.25
N ALA A 19 3.26 -4.41 -10.11
CA ALA A 19 1.89 -4.88 -9.93
C ALA A 19 1.08 -3.92 -9.04
N GLY A 20 -0.15 -3.63 -9.46
CA GLY A 20 -1.12 -2.87 -8.67
C GLY A 20 -2.06 -3.77 -7.86
N VAL A 21 -2.77 -3.17 -6.91
CA VAL A 21 -3.88 -3.82 -6.22
C VAL A 21 -5.07 -3.88 -7.18
N GLU A 22 -5.57 -5.10 -7.39
CA GLU A 22 -6.83 -5.32 -8.09
C GLU A 22 -8.01 -4.98 -7.18
N TRP A 23 -8.87 -4.07 -7.63
CA TRP A 23 -10.06 -3.72 -6.88
C TRP A 23 -11.15 -4.77 -7.08
N THR A 24 -11.38 -5.57 -6.04
CA THR A 24 -12.38 -6.64 -6.05
C THR A 24 -13.40 -6.46 -4.93
N ASN A 25 -14.54 -7.15 -5.02
CA ASN A 25 -15.53 -7.17 -3.94
C ASN A 25 -14.98 -7.73 -2.61
N VAL A 26 -13.97 -8.61 -2.69
CA VAL A 26 -13.31 -9.16 -1.48
C VAL A 26 -12.44 -8.10 -0.83
N PHE A 27 -11.68 -7.34 -1.62
CA PHE A 27 -10.85 -6.24 -1.12
C PHE A 27 -11.70 -5.10 -0.55
N ALA A 28 -12.77 -4.70 -1.25
CA ALA A 28 -13.72 -3.71 -0.78
C ALA A 28 -14.46 -4.12 0.50
N GLY A 29 -14.53 -5.44 0.77
CA GLY A 29 -15.18 -6.03 1.93
C GLY A 29 -14.26 -6.29 3.13
N LEU A 30 -13.00 -5.85 3.11
CA LEU A 30 -12.10 -5.99 4.26
C LEU A 30 -12.72 -5.36 5.52
N ALA A 31 -12.58 -6.01 6.67
CA ALA A 31 -13.13 -5.48 7.91
C ALA A 31 -12.29 -4.28 8.39
N PRO A 32 -12.88 -3.09 8.63
CA PRO A 32 -12.13 -1.90 9.04
C PRO A 32 -11.44 -2.06 10.40
N SER A 33 -11.96 -2.93 11.27
CA SER A 33 -11.35 -3.26 12.55
C SER A 33 -10.09 -4.13 12.44
N GLU A 34 -9.94 -4.86 11.34
CA GLU A 34 -8.83 -5.82 11.12
C GLU A 34 -7.79 -5.30 10.13
N PHE A 35 -8.24 -4.48 9.16
CA PHE A 35 -7.46 -3.88 8.08
C PHE A 35 -7.69 -2.36 7.97
N PRO A 36 -7.53 -1.58 9.05
CA PRO A 36 -7.83 -0.15 9.05
C PRO A 36 -7.05 0.67 8.02
N MET A 37 -5.87 0.23 7.57
CA MET A 37 -5.14 0.91 6.50
C MET A 37 -5.62 0.48 5.12
N LEU A 38 -5.65 -0.83 4.85
CA LEU A 38 -6.01 -1.35 3.52
C LEU A 38 -7.49 -1.12 3.19
N PHE A 39 -8.38 -1.13 4.19
CA PHE A 39 -9.80 -0.79 4.01
C PHE A 39 -10.02 0.65 3.52
N ALA A 40 -9.12 1.58 3.88
CA ALA A 40 -9.23 2.98 3.49
C ALA A 40 -8.84 3.23 2.02
N LEU A 41 -8.28 2.23 1.34
CA LEU A 41 -7.91 2.34 -0.07
C LEU A 41 -9.16 2.39 -0.96
N THR A 42 -9.07 3.14 -2.04
CA THR A 42 -10.13 3.30 -3.03
C THR A 42 -9.50 3.45 -4.41
N PRO A 43 -10.11 2.91 -5.48
CA PRO A 43 -9.60 3.07 -6.84
C PRO A 43 -9.73 4.50 -7.37
N TYR A 44 -10.43 5.40 -6.66
CA TYR A 44 -10.70 6.77 -7.12
C TYR A 44 -9.97 7.86 -6.31
N GLY A 45 -8.95 7.47 -5.54
CA GLY A 45 -8.23 8.42 -4.70
C GLY A 45 -6.91 7.87 -4.21
N ASP A 46 -6.01 8.79 -3.89
CA ASP A 46 -4.70 8.47 -3.36
C ASP A 46 -4.75 8.27 -1.85
N ALA A 47 -4.02 7.27 -1.35
CA ALA A 47 -3.71 7.12 0.06
C ALA A 47 -2.20 7.21 0.26
N VAL A 48 -1.78 8.02 1.23
CA VAL A 48 -0.37 8.27 1.53
C VAL A 48 -0.06 7.82 2.95
N PHE A 49 0.92 6.94 3.08
CA PHE A 49 1.38 6.40 4.35
C PHE A 49 2.82 6.78 4.63
N ASN A 50 3.08 7.25 5.84
CA ASN A 50 4.41 7.60 6.30
C ASN A 50 5.08 6.44 7.05
N GLN A 51 6.36 6.63 7.39
CA GLN A 51 7.16 5.65 8.12
C GLN A 51 6.51 5.10 9.40
N ARG A 52 5.77 5.91 10.17
CA ARG A 52 5.14 5.45 11.42
C ARG A 52 3.99 4.46 11.19
N GLN A 53 3.45 4.41 9.98
CA GLN A 53 2.35 3.52 9.60
C GLN A 53 2.86 2.20 8.99
N MET A 54 4.14 2.11 8.61
CA MET A 54 4.72 0.92 7.98
C MET A 54 4.56 -0.36 8.83
N PRO A 55 4.79 -0.35 10.16
CA PRO A 55 4.61 -1.57 10.96
C PRO A 55 3.18 -2.11 10.96
N GLN A 56 2.19 -1.21 10.95
CA GLN A 56 0.78 -1.59 10.91
C GLN A 56 0.39 -2.10 9.51
N LEU A 57 0.85 -1.44 8.46
CA LEU A 57 0.62 -1.88 7.08
C LEU A 57 1.23 -3.26 6.82
N LEU A 58 2.48 -3.48 7.23
CA LEU A 58 3.15 -4.78 7.12
C LEU A 58 2.35 -5.88 7.83
N ALA A 59 1.85 -5.61 9.04
CA ALA A 59 1.02 -6.57 9.78
C ALA A 59 -0.35 -6.82 9.14
N GLU A 60 -0.91 -5.87 8.39
CA GLU A 60 -2.12 -6.06 7.58
C GLU A 60 -1.83 -6.89 6.32
N LEU A 61 -0.71 -6.63 5.63
CA LEU A 61 -0.26 -7.39 4.46
C LEU A 61 -0.01 -8.87 4.79
N ASP A 62 0.64 -9.15 5.92
CA ASP A 62 0.93 -10.52 6.39
C ASP A 62 -0.33 -11.36 6.65
N ARG A 63 -1.45 -10.70 6.98
CA ARG A 63 -2.74 -11.34 7.29
C ARG A 63 -3.76 -11.20 6.16
N LEU A 64 -3.36 -10.60 5.04
CA LEU A 64 -4.28 -10.33 3.94
C LEU A 64 -4.83 -11.65 3.38
N PRO A 65 -6.15 -11.77 3.14
CA PRO A 65 -6.70 -12.97 2.52
C PRO A 65 -6.04 -13.25 1.18
N ALA A 66 -5.72 -14.52 0.88
CA ALA A 66 -5.07 -14.89 -0.37
C ALA A 66 -5.82 -14.41 -1.64
N ALA A 67 -7.15 -14.29 -1.55
CA ALA A 67 -7.99 -13.76 -2.62
C ALA A 67 -7.79 -12.25 -2.91
N CYS A 68 -7.20 -11.51 -1.97
CA CYS A 68 -6.83 -10.09 -2.10
C CYS A 68 -5.34 -9.88 -2.39
N GLY A 69 -4.53 -10.93 -2.22
CA GLY A 69 -3.08 -10.87 -2.40
C GLY A 69 -2.66 -10.90 -3.86
N GLY A 70 -1.47 -11.44 -4.09
CA GLY A 70 -0.84 -11.50 -5.41
C GLY A 70 0.56 -10.92 -5.37
N GLU A 71 1.13 -10.69 -6.56
CA GLU A 71 2.50 -10.21 -6.71
C GLU A 71 2.74 -8.84 -6.03
N TRP A 72 1.71 -7.98 -6.03
CA TRP A 72 1.78 -6.65 -5.43
C TRP A 72 2.08 -6.68 -3.92
N VAL A 73 1.70 -7.74 -3.20
CA VAL A 73 1.92 -7.83 -1.74
C VAL A 73 3.41 -7.89 -1.43
N ALA A 74 4.15 -8.75 -2.13
CA ALA A 74 5.60 -8.87 -1.96
C ALA A 74 6.29 -7.54 -2.30
N GLN A 75 5.87 -6.90 -3.38
CA GLN A 75 6.40 -5.58 -3.77
C GLN A 75 6.03 -4.50 -2.74
N ALA A 76 4.84 -4.54 -2.14
CA ALA A 76 4.45 -3.63 -1.06
C ALA A 76 5.36 -3.79 0.17
N HIS A 77 5.75 -5.02 0.54
CA HIS A 77 6.74 -5.25 1.59
C HIS A 77 8.09 -4.59 1.26
N GLU A 78 8.58 -4.75 0.03
CA GLU A 78 9.82 -4.12 -0.42
C GLU A 78 9.74 -2.60 -0.36
N LEU A 79 8.64 -2.02 -0.84
CA LEU A 79 8.42 -0.57 -0.80
C LEU A 79 8.31 -0.04 0.65
N CYS A 80 7.71 -0.79 1.57
CA CYS A 80 7.70 -0.43 2.99
C CYS A 80 9.11 -0.34 3.55
N GLN A 81 10.00 -1.27 3.20
CA GLN A 81 11.40 -1.23 3.63
C GLN A 81 12.16 -0.02 3.06
N VAL A 82 11.83 0.42 1.84
CA VAL A 82 12.39 1.65 1.25
C VAL A 82 11.98 2.86 2.10
N VAL A 83 10.70 2.95 2.45
CA VAL A 83 10.19 4.03 3.32
C VAL A 83 10.87 4.03 4.69
N GLU A 84 11.05 2.86 5.31
CA GLU A 84 11.66 2.75 6.64
C GLU A 84 13.14 3.16 6.70
N ARG A 85 13.87 3.00 5.58
CA ARG A 85 15.30 3.33 5.48
C ARG A 85 15.55 4.76 5.01
N GLY A 86 14.55 5.41 4.41
CA GLY A 86 14.65 6.77 3.89
C GLY A 86 14.18 7.83 4.88
N THR A 87 14.47 9.09 4.54
CA THR A 87 13.90 10.27 5.23
C THR A 87 12.95 10.97 4.27
N HIS A 88 11.82 11.46 4.76
CA HIS A 88 10.78 12.11 3.93
C HIS A 88 10.27 11.24 2.77
N LEU A 89 10.28 9.92 2.96
CA LEU A 89 9.68 8.97 2.03
C LEU A 89 8.30 8.54 2.51
N TYR A 90 7.39 8.38 1.56
CA TYR A 90 6.02 7.98 1.79
C TYR A 90 5.62 6.90 0.80
N LEU A 91 4.86 5.91 1.25
CA LEU A 91 4.22 4.94 0.37
C LEU A 91 2.89 5.51 -0.09
N TRP A 92 2.72 5.57 -1.39
CA TRP A 92 1.51 6.04 -2.06
C TRP A 92 0.81 4.84 -2.69
N PHE A 93 -0.47 4.69 -2.37
CA PHE A 93 -1.43 3.92 -3.13
C PHE A 93 -2.18 4.91 -4.02
N ILE A 94 -2.10 4.73 -5.33
CA ILE A 94 -2.50 5.71 -6.33
C ILE A 94 -3.68 5.14 -7.10
N GLY A 95 -4.84 5.77 -6.97
CA GLY A 95 -6.04 5.43 -7.73
C GLY A 95 -5.93 5.84 -9.20
N ASP A 96 -6.95 5.49 -9.99
CA ASP A 96 -7.18 6.04 -11.34
C ASP A 96 -7.70 7.48 -11.27
#